data_AF-A0A182P291-F1
#
_entry.id   AF-A0A182P291-F1
#
_cell.length_a   1.000
_cell.length_b   1.000
_cell.length_c   1.000
_cell.angle_alpha   90.00
_cell.angle_beta   90.00
_cell.angle_gamma   90.00
#
_symmetry.space_group_name_H-M   'P 1'
#
loop_
_entity.id
_entity.type
_entity.pdbx_description
1 polymer ?
#
loop_
_entity_poly.entity_id
_entity_poly.type
_entity_poly.pdbx_seq_one_letter_code
_entity_poly.pdbx_strand_id
1 'polypeptide(L)'
;VLILCFQAKLTLPHPQAWHAVRRSFELEQTTAPQEKLHLITDCMHVTSEEGEFSFVKLPPVRSTSKHGAHWMAPGGGGSAEGGTDPEQLLDGQGGSGGGSAVCGVYFVADPDQTIEVTMKQVNVDCRTGGLMAFVDGWELNGQYFPGERDHEKPLELRVQEFCADQPAGAGGPWGSAAKPVGPVSNAWVFRSSQNAALVQYRIPERGSFVLSARFHHNPKPCNIMAEGLAPYYMLRNYGQRRNCTLTALFPAVVSIVAVEVGEINESVRYCERPRMEDRLEVGGSSGLDPSYQLVRASTLCGRSRGRMDLDQTILCGTTSVRLISSGRYSNQAMVTMRMADETDLQLATVICEM
;
A
#
# COMPACT_ATOMS: atom_id res chain seq x y z
N VAL A 1 61.95 59.65 11.66
CA VAL A 1 62.46 58.30 11.32
C VAL A 1 61.25 57.53 10.76
N LEU A 2 60.91 57.59 9.47
CA LEU A 2 61.56 57.05 8.26
C LEU A 2 61.66 55.50 8.29
N ILE A 3 61.17 54.88 7.21
CA ILE A 3 61.46 53.52 6.65
C ILE A 3 60.55 52.39 7.20
N LEU A 4 59.56 51.85 6.47
CA LEU A 4 59.49 51.06 5.19
C LEU A 4 60.02 49.60 5.26
N CYS A 5 59.08 48.68 4.94
CA CYS A 5 59.20 47.44 4.13
C CYS A 5 60.04 46.23 4.62
N PHE A 6 59.45 45.02 4.57
CA PHE A 6 59.52 44.00 3.49
C PHE A 6 58.72 42.73 3.94
N GLN A 7 57.63 42.34 3.28
CA GLN A 7 57.51 41.34 2.18
C GLN A 7 58.00 39.92 2.53
N ALA A 8 57.05 38.98 2.60
CA ALA A 8 57.26 37.60 2.16
C ALA A 8 55.97 37.08 1.50
N LYS A 9 56.01 36.91 0.17
CA LYS A 9 55.07 36.12 -0.62
C LYS A 9 55.50 34.65 -0.57
N LEU A 10 54.57 33.71 -0.35
CA LEU A 10 54.65 32.39 -0.98
C LEU A 10 53.25 31.74 -1.11
N THR A 11 52.76 31.76 -2.35
CA THR A 11 52.03 30.70 -3.08
C THR A 11 50.77 30.06 -2.46
N LEU A 12 49.62 30.53 -2.94
CA LEU A 12 48.36 29.78 -3.01
C LEU A 12 48.41 28.74 -4.14
N PRO A 13 47.89 27.52 -3.94
CA PRO A 13 47.26 26.75 -5.00
C PRO A 13 45.75 27.06 -5.07
N HIS A 14 45.24 27.20 -6.28
CA HIS A 14 43.82 27.21 -6.65
C HIS A 14 43.68 26.22 -7.82
N PRO A 15 42.48 25.75 -8.20
CA PRO A 15 41.36 25.23 -7.42
C PRO A 15 40.93 23.84 -7.94
N GLN A 16 40.10 23.10 -7.19
CA GLN A 16 39.15 22.18 -7.84
C GLN A 16 37.77 22.30 -7.19
N ALA A 17 36.81 22.49 -8.09
CA ALA A 17 35.44 22.91 -7.90
C ALA A 17 34.64 22.02 -6.94
N TRP A 18 33.86 22.66 -6.07
CA TRP A 18 32.60 22.11 -5.60
C TRP A 18 31.47 22.98 -6.10
N HIS A 19 30.48 22.29 -6.65
CA HIS A 19 29.37 22.83 -7.41
C HIS A 19 28.48 23.76 -6.58
N ALA A 20 27.90 24.71 -7.31
CA ALA A 20 27.08 25.81 -6.87
C ALA A 20 26.10 25.50 -5.73
N VAL A 21 26.22 26.28 -4.65
CA VAL A 21 25.11 26.63 -3.77
C VAL A 21 24.04 27.30 -4.64
N ARG A 22 22.91 26.62 -4.85
CA ARG A 22 21.73 27.15 -5.53
C ARG A 22 21.26 28.38 -4.74
N ARG A 23 21.47 29.58 -5.30
CA ARG A 23 20.84 30.81 -4.83
C ARG A 23 19.34 30.69 -5.10
N SER A 24 18.57 30.75 -4.02
CA SER A 24 17.13 30.99 -4.04
C SER A 24 16.85 32.39 -4.61
N PHE A 25 15.68 32.54 -5.24
CA PHE A 25 15.14 33.71 -5.97
C PHE A 25 15.31 33.65 -7.51
N GLU A 26 14.66 32.66 -8.12
CA GLU A 26 13.86 32.94 -9.31
C GLU A 26 12.40 32.91 -8.90
N LEU A 27 11.70 34.00 -9.19
CA LEU A 27 10.28 34.17 -8.98
C LEU A 27 9.57 33.27 -10.01
N GLU A 28 9.35 32.00 -9.68
CA GLU A 28 8.57 31.10 -10.52
C GLU A 28 7.17 31.70 -10.69
N GLN A 29 6.88 32.08 -11.93
CA GLN A 29 5.54 32.43 -12.37
C GLN A 29 4.60 31.31 -11.95
N THR A 30 3.61 31.69 -11.17
CA THR A 30 2.60 30.81 -10.57
C THR A 30 1.67 30.29 -11.67
N THR A 31 2.16 29.37 -12.50
CA THR A 31 1.29 28.41 -13.16
C THR A 31 0.75 27.52 -12.05
N ALA A 32 -0.55 27.61 -11.77
CA ALA A 32 -1.21 26.67 -10.88
C ALA A 32 -0.77 25.24 -11.27
N PRO A 33 -0.41 24.37 -10.31
CA PRO A 33 -0.05 23.00 -10.63
C PRO A 33 -1.22 22.41 -11.41
N GLN A 34 -0.99 22.01 -12.67
CA GLN A 34 -1.97 21.22 -13.39
C GLN A 34 -2.12 19.92 -12.61
N GLU A 35 -3.26 19.74 -11.92
CA GLU A 35 -3.56 18.50 -11.22
C GLU A 35 -3.44 17.36 -12.25
N LYS A 36 -2.51 16.43 -11.99
CA LYS A 36 -2.26 15.28 -12.86
C LYS A 36 -3.53 14.43 -12.85
N LEU A 37 -4.17 14.29 -14.01
CA LEU A 37 -5.38 13.50 -14.18
C LEU A 37 -5.00 12.07 -14.59
N HIS A 38 -5.41 11.11 -13.77
CA HIS A 38 -5.21 9.69 -13.96
C HIS A 38 -6.53 9.03 -14.38
N LEU A 39 -6.49 8.20 -15.43
CA LEU A 39 -7.63 7.41 -15.86
C LEU A 39 -7.48 5.99 -15.32
N ILE A 40 -8.44 5.55 -14.51
CA ILE A 40 -8.50 4.19 -14.00
C ILE A 40 -9.12 3.31 -15.09
N THR A 41 -8.35 2.32 -15.56
CA THR A 41 -8.78 1.38 -16.62
C THR A 41 -8.79 -0.07 -16.14
N ASP A 42 -7.94 -0.40 -15.17
CA ASP A 42 -7.83 -1.73 -14.58
C ASP A 42 -8.70 -1.88 -13.33
N CYS A 43 -9.07 -3.12 -13.04
CA CYS A 43 -9.84 -3.45 -11.84
C CYS A 43 -8.99 -3.36 -10.56
N MET A 44 -7.67 -3.56 -10.66
CA MET A 44 -6.73 -3.28 -9.59
C MET A 44 -5.77 -2.20 -10.07
N HIS A 45 -5.99 -0.96 -9.63
CA HIS A 45 -5.12 0.17 -9.97
C HIS A 45 -4.24 0.50 -8.77
N VAL A 46 -2.93 0.24 -8.86
CA VAL A 46 -1.97 0.56 -7.81
C VAL A 46 -1.21 1.84 -8.17
N THR A 47 -1.07 2.76 -7.23
CA THR A 47 -0.40 4.05 -7.47
C THR A 47 0.29 4.58 -6.22
N SER A 48 1.39 5.27 -6.44
CA SER A 48 2.18 5.99 -5.43
C SER A 48 2.26 7.49 -5.75
N GLU A 49 1.31 7.99 -6.54
CA GLU A 49 1.25 9.37 -6.99
C GLU A 49 0.03 10.11 -6.41
N GLU A 50 0.23 11.37 -6.03
CA GLU A 50 -0.86 12.30 -5.74
C GLU A 50 -1.52 12.77 -7.04
N GLY A 51 -2.81 13.13 -6.99
CA GLY A 51 -3.49 13.64 -8.17
C GLY A 51 -5.00 13.45 -8.15
N GLU A 52 -5.61 13.63 -9.31
CA GLU A 52 -7.02 13.33 -9.55
C GLU A 52 -7.14 12.03 -10.34
N PHE A 53 -8.04 11.14 -9.93
CA PHE A 53 -8.28 9.86 -10.56
C PHE A 53 -9.74 9.77 -10.98
N SER A 54 -9.98 9.32 -12.21
CA SER A 54 -11.31 9.22 -12.78
C SER A 54 -11.58 7.82 -13.30
N PHE A 55 -12.81 7.37 -13.12
CA PHE A 55 -13.31 6.11 -13.64
C PHE A 55 -14.70 6.30 -14.25
N VAL A 56 -14.96 5.69 -15.40
CA VAL A 56 -16.26 5.71 -16.06
C VAL A 56 -16.59 4.33 -16.61
N LYS A 57 -17.74 3.77 -16.20
CA LYS A 57 -18.33 2.59 -16.83
C LYS A 57 -19.52 2.99 -17.70
N LEU A 58 -19.40 2.71 -18.99
CA LEU A 58 -20.47 2.90 -19.95
C LEU A 58 -21.31 1.62 -20.06
N PRO A 59 -22.63 1.73 -20.32
CA PRO A 59 -23.46 0.57 -20.58
C PRO A 59 -22.95 -0.18 -21.82
N PRO A 60 -23.09 -1.52 -21.87
CA PRO A 60 -22.70 -2.30 -23.04
C PRO A 60 -23.48 -1.83 -24.27
N VAL A 61 -22.76 -1.43 -25.32
CA VAL A 61 -23.36 -1.02 -26.59
C VAL A 61 -24.02 -2.25 -27.21
N ARG A 62 -25.36 -2.31 -27.20
CA ARG A 62 -26.09 -3.33 -27.97
C ARG A 62 -25.84 -3.05 -29.46
N SER A 63 -25.01 -3.87 -30.09
CA SER A 63 -24.87 -3.88 -31.54
C SER A 63 -26.22 -4.24 -32.16
N THR A 64 -26.94 -3.25 -32.67
CA THR A 64 -28.12 -3.49 -33.50
C THR A 64 -27.66 -3.71 -34.93
N SER A 65 -27.05 -4.86 -35.24
CA SER A 65 -26.94 -5.31 -36.63
C SER A 65 -28.29 -5.86 -37.09
N LYS A 66 -29.24 -4.94 -37.28
CA LYS A 66 -30.56 -5.24 -37.85
C LYS A 66 -30.53 -4.95 -39.36
N HIS A 67 -29.76 -5.73 -40.12
CA HIS A 67 -29.87 -5.76 -41.59
C HIS A 67 -29.48 -7.13 -42.18
N GLY A 68 -30.51 -7.86 -42.66
CA GLY A 68 -30.49 -8.87 -43.74
C GLY A 68 -29.96 -10.27 -43.38
N ALA A 69 -30.50 -11.40 -43.82
CA ALA A 69 -31.69 -11.79 -44.60
C ALA A 69 -31.83 -13.32 -44.35
N HIS A 70 -32.98 -13.84 -43.93
CA HIS A 70 -34.01 -14.40 -44.82
C HIS A 70 -33.55 -15.56 -45.72
N TRP A 71 -33.36 -16.78 -45.18
CA TRP A 71 -33.58 -18.03 -45.94
C TRP A 71 -34.13 -19.13 -45.01
N MET A 72 -35.33 -19.63 -45.33
CA MET A 72 -35.89 -20.86 -44.74
C MET A 72 -35.68 -22.03 -45.72
N ALA A 73 -35.07 -23.10 -45.18
CA ALA A 73 -35.40 -24.54 -45.33
C ALA A 73 -35.17 -25.24 -46.70
N PRO A 74 -35.22 -26.60 -46.77
CA PRO A 74 -35.00 -27.66 -45.76
C PRO A 74 -34.11 -28.83 -46.24
N GLY A 75 -33.70 -29.73 -45.34
CA GLY A 75 -33.50 -31.15 -45.69
C GLY A 75 -32.39 -31.91 -44.96
N GLY A 76 -32.74 -33.09 -44.42
CA GLY A 76 -31.80 -34.19 -44.16
C GLY A 76 -31.64 -34.57 -42.68
N GLY A 77 -32.36 -35.61 -42.25
CA GLY A 77 -32.26 -36.17 -40.90
C GLY A 77 -31.06 -37.11 -40.68
N GLY A 78 -30.86 -37.51 -39.42
CA GLY A 78 -29.94 -38.57 -39.04
C GLY A 78 -29.54 -38.53 -37.57
N SER A 79 -30.17 -39.41 -36.78
CA SER A 79 -29.62 -40.26 -35.71
C SER A 79 -28.80 -39.68 -34.55
N ALA A 80 -29.24 -40.08 -33.35
CA ALA A 80 -28.56 -39.94 -32.07
C ALA A 80 -27.40 -40.94 -31.87
N GLU A 81 -26.36 -40.49 -31.15
CA GLU A 81 -25.43 -41.23 -30.25
C GLU A 81 -24.58 -40.10 -29.60
N GLY A 82 -24.39 -39.94 -28.29
CA GLY A 82 -24.09 -40.94 -27.27
C GLY A 82 -22.58 -40.85 -26.96
N GLY A 83 -22.14 -39.98 -26.05
CA GLY A 83 -20.73 -39.89 -25.65
C GLY A 83 -20.37 -38.69 -24.78
N THR A 84 -20.39 -38.90 -23.47
CA THR A 84 -19.75 -38.07 -22.43
C THR A 84 -18.25 -38.33 -22.41
N ASP A 85 -17.41 -37.30 -22.49
CA ASP A 85 -16.41 -37.00 -21.46
C ASP A 85 -15.70 -35.65 -21.71
N PRO A 86 -15.33 -34.90 -20.65
CA PRO A 86 -14.83 -33.53 -20.75
C PRO A 86 -13.32 -33.49 -20.50
N GLU A 87 -12.52 -33.29 -21.54
CA GLU A 87 -11.12 -32.93 -21.35
C GLU A 87 -10.71 -31.98 -22.48
N GLN A 88 -10.77 -30.67 -22.20
CA GLN A 88 -9.80 -29.65 -22.62
C GLN A 88 -10.32 -28.24 -22.30
N LEU A 89 -9.37 -27.38 -21.92
CA LEU A 89 -9.42 -25.92 -21.78
C LEU A 89 -9.41 -25.39 -20.34
N LEU A 90 -8.30 -25.62 -19.64
CA LEU A 90 -7.74 -24.63 -18.72
C LEU A 90 -6.90 -23.64 -19.55
N ASP A 91 -7.59 -22.74 -20.25
CA ASP A 91 -6.96 -21.50 -20.71
C ASP A 91 -7.11 -20.46 -19.60
N GLY A 92 -5.96 -19.99 -19.12
CA GLY A 92 -5.85 -18.89 -18.18
C GLY A 92 -6.50 -17.64 -18.73
N GLN A 93 -7.52 -17.14 -18.02
CA GLN A 93 -8.24 -15.94 -18.39
C GLN A 93 -7.73 -14.76 -17.55
N GLY A 94 -6.59 -14.21 -17.95
CA GLY A 94 -6.34 -12.79 -17.85
C GLY A 94 -7.16 -12.09 -18.95
N GLY A 95 -8.35 -11.60 -18.61
CA GLY A 95 -9.20 -10.90 -19.57
C GLY A 95 -10.65 -10.74 -19.11
N SER A 96 -11.00 -9.51 -18.76
CA SER A 96 -12.35 -8.93 -18.81
C SER A 96 -13.49 -9.87 -18.38
N GLY A 97 -13.56 -10.18 -17.09
CA GLY A 97 -14.74 -10.77 -16.49
C GLY A 97 -15.89 -9.78 -16.49
N GLY A 98 -16.78 -9.87 -17.48
CA GLY A 98 -18.08 -9.20 -17.55
C GLY A 98 -19.07 -9.73 -16.50
N GLY A 99 -18.70 -9.65 -15.23
CA GLY A 99 -19.51 -9.92 -14.05
C GLY A 99 -19.23 -8.88 -12.96
N SER A 100 -20.07 -8.79 -11.94
CA SER A 100 -20.04 -7.79 -10.87
C SER A 100 -18.83 -7.93 -9.92
N ALA A 101 -17.60 -7.91 -10.43
CA ALA A 101 -16.39 -7.95 -9.63
C ALA A 101 -16.20 -6.63 -8.86
N VAL A 102 -15.70 -6.74 -7.64
CA VAL A 102 -15.25 -5.59 -6.85
C VAL A 102 -13.84 -5.24 -7.32
N CYS A 103 -13.65 -3.99 -7.68
CA CYS A 103 -12.38 -3.42 -8.11
C CYS A 103 -11.85 -2.48 -7.03
N GLY A 104 -10.58 -2.09 -7.13
CA GLY A 104 -9.88 -1.30 -6.12
C GLY A 104 -8.85 -0.33 -6.71
N VAL A 105 -8.80 0.86 -6.11
CA VAL A 105 -7.71 1.81 -6.27
C VAL A 105 -6.85 1.75 -5.02
N TYR A 106 -5.64 1.23 -5.17
CA TYR A 106 -4.68 0.92 -4.13
C TYR A 106 -3.62 2.02 -4.08
N PHE A 107 -3.61 2.79 -3.00
CA PHE A 107 -2.64 3.86 -2.77
C PHE A 107 -1.56 3.39 -1.81
N VAL A 108 -0.30 3.66 -2.14
CA VAL A 108 0.83 3.60 -1.20
C VAL A 108 1.57 4.93 -1.24
N ALA A 109 1.87 5.50 -0.08
CA ALA A 109 2.67 6.70 0.04
C ALA A 109 4.04 6.37 0.66
N ASP A 110 4.91 7.38 0.79
CA ASP A 110 6.18 7.21 1.49
C ASP A 110 5.97 6.74 2.94
N PRO A 111 6.97 6.06 3.56
CA PRO A 111 6.81 5.46 4.89
C PRO A 111 6.39 6.43 6.00
N ASP A 112 6.74 7.71 5.86
CA ASP A 112 6.40 8.79 6.79
C ASP A 112 5.22 9.61 6.30
N GLN A 113 4.32 9.04 5.50
CA GLN A 113 3.13 9.72 5.01
C GLN A 113 1.83 8.96 5.33
N THR A 114 0.72 9.68 5.35
CA THR A 114 -0.64 9.14 5.27
C THR A 114 -1.35 9.70 4.04
N ILE A 115 -2.48 9.09 3.68
CA ILE A 115 -3.20 9.40 2.45
C ILE A 115 -4.56 9.98 2.81
N GLU A 116 -4.88 11.14 2.25
CA GLU A 116 -6.21 11.73 2.22
C GLU A 116 -6.82 11.48 0.85
N VAL A 117 -8.03 10.92 0.83
CA VAL A 117 -8.83 10.74 -0.39
C VAL A 117 -10.07 11.61 -0.30
N THR A 118 -10.22 12.50 -1.29
CA THR A 118 -11.41 13.34 -1.45
C THR A 118 -12.22 12.83 -2.64
N MET A 119 -13.44 12.39 -2.41
CA MET A 119 -14.39 12.03 -3.46
C MET A 119 -15.03 13.30 -4.03
N LYS A 120 -14.52 13.77 -5.18
CA LYS A 120 -15.03 14.96 -5.87
C LYS A 120 -16.37 14.70 -6.55
N GLN A 121 -16.57 13.50 -7.11
CA GLN A 121 -17.81 13.09 -7.75
C GLN A 121 -18.06 11.59 -7.54
N VAL A 122 -19.29 11.22 -7.20
CA VAL A 122 -19.73 9.83 -7.07
C VAL A 122 -21.06 9.66 -7.81
N ASN A 123 -21.07 8.79 -8.81
CA ASN A 123 -22.24 8.42 -9.59
C ASN A 123 -22.32 6.88 -9.64
N VAL A 124 -22.65 6.29 -8.49
CA VAL A 124 -22.77 4.84 -8.30
C VAL A 124 -24.12 4.57 -7.65
N ASP A 125 -24.98 3.81 -8.34
CA ASP A 125 -26.32 3.46 -7.86
C ASP A 125 -26.26 2.15 -7.06
N CYS A 126 -26.45 2.27 -5.75
CA CYS A 126 -26.37 1.14 -4.83
C CYS A 126 -27.66 0.30 -4.78
N ARG A 127 -28.80 0.82 -5.25
CA ARG A 127 -30.02 0.01 -5.43
C ARG A 127 -29.84 -1.03 -6.54
N THR A 128 -28.99 -0.74 -7.52
CA THR A 128 -28.64 -1.68 -8.60
C THR A 128 -27.51 -2.65 -8.23
N GLY A 129 -27.06 -2.65 -6.98
CA GLY A 129 -25.93 -3.45 -6.51
C GLY A 129 -24.56 -2.77 -6.65
N GLY A 130 -24.54 -1.46 -6.95
CA GLY A 130 -23.34 -0.65 -6.83
C GLY A 130 -22.79 -0.63 -5.40
N LEU A 131 -21.48 -0.42 -5.27
CA LEU A 131 -20.78 -0.33 -3.99
C LEU A 131 -19.61 0.65 -4.14
N MET A 132 -19.38 1.49 -3.13
CA MET A 132 -18.09 2.13 -2.91
C MET A 132 -17.72 1.97 -1.44
N ALA A 133 -16.44 1.73 -1.16
CA ALA A 133 -15.92 1.70 0.19
C ALA A 133 -14.52 2.32 0.25
N PHE A 134 -14.25 3.04 1.33
CA PHE A 134 -12.90 3.43 1.70
C PHE A 134 -12.39 2.50 2.80
N VAL A 135 -11.16 2.02 2.65
CA VAL A 135 -10.45 1.20 3.63
C VAL A 135 -9.24 1.97 4.13
N ASP A 136 -9.18 2.17 5.45
CA ASP A 136 -8.01 2.65 6.17
C ASP A 136 -6.96 1.52 6.24
N GLY A 137 -6.07 1.52 5.25
CA GLY A 137 -5.16 0.43 4.93
C GLY A 137 -5.46 -0.22 3.57
N TRP A 138 -5.00 -1.45 3.38
CA TRP A 138 -5.30 -2.27 2.20
C TRP A 138 -6.13 -3.49 2.56
N GLU A 139 -6.94 -3.96 1.62
CA GLU A 139 -7.65 -5.23 1.66
C GLU A 139 -7.31 -6.04 0.41
N LEU A 140 -6.95 -7.31 0.63
CA LEU A 140 -6.71 -8.28 -0.43
C LEU A 140 -7.11 -9.67 0.06
N ASN A 141 -8.03 -10.32 -0.67
CA ASN A 141 -8.52 -11.67 -0.40
C ASN A 141 -9.09 -11.86 1.03
N GLY A 142 -9.80 -10.86 1.53
CA GLY A 142 -10.40 -10.83 2.87
C GLY A 142 -9.41 -10.53 4.00
N GLN A 143 -8.13 -10.29 3.68
CA GLN A 143 -7.11 -9.93 4.65
C GLN A 143 -6.78 -8.44 4.58
N TYR A 144 -6.37 -7.88 5.71
CA TYR A 144 -6.14 -6.45 5.83
C TYR A 144 -4.71 -6.14 6.23
N PHE A 145 -4.16 -5.11 5.60
CA PHE A 145 -2.97 -4.44 6.06
C PHE A 145 -3.34 -3.06 6.63
N PRO A 146 -2.85 -2.67 7.81
CA PRO A 146 -2.25 -3.53 8.83
C PRO A 146 -3.26 -4.58 9.33
N GLY A 147 -2.76 -5.67 9.90
CA GLY A 147 -3.59 -6.68 10.53
C GLY A 147 -4.42 -6.12 11.70
N GLU A 148 -5.50 -6.80 12.07
CA GLU A 148 -6.41 -6.31 13.13
C GLU A 148 -5.73 -6.11 14.49
N ARG A 149 -4.68 -6.88 14.80
CA ARG A 149 -3.92 -6.76 16.05
C ARG A 149 -2.86 -5.66 16.03
N ASP A 150 -2.53 -5.15 14.85
CA ASP A 150 -1.45 -4.19 14.65
C ASP A 150 -2.00 -2.80 14.28
N HIS A 151 -3.24 -2.72 13.81
CA HIS A 151 -3.95 -1.46 13.59
C HIS A 151 -4.53 -0.89 14.90
N GLU A 152 -4.55 0.44 15.03
CA GLU A 152 -5.05 1.11 16.23
C GLU A 152 -6.59 1.12 16.35
N LYS A 153 -7.27 1.09 15.19
CA LYS A 153 -8.73 1.02 15.06
C LYS A 153 -9.16 -0.42 14.73
N PRO A 154 -10.30 -0.90 15.26
CA PRO A 154 -10.91 -2.15 14.82
C PRO A 154 -11.46 -2.03 13.38
N LEU A 155 -11.75 -3.16 12.74
CA LEU A 155 -12.09 -3.21 11.31
C LEU A 155 -13.33 -2.39 10.94
N GLU A 156 -14.33 -2.34 11.81
CA GLU A 156 -15.59 -1.63 11.59
C GLU A 156 -15.40 -0.11 11.53
N LEU A 157 -14.29 0.40 12.07
CA LEU A 157 -13.92 1.83 11.98
C LEU A 157 -12.94 2.11 10.83
N ARG A 158 -12.46 1.07 10.14
CA ARG A 158 -11.52 1.17 9.03
C ARG A 158 -12.21 1.11 7.68
N VAL A 159 -13.34 0.42 7.59
CA VAL A 159 -14.13 0.28 6.36
C VAL A 159 -15.33 1.22 6.41
N GLN A 160 -15.42 2.12 5.44
CA GLN A 160 -16.49 3.10 5.33
C GLN A 160 -17.15 2.96 3.96
N GLU A 161 -18.35 2.38 3.92
CA GLU A 161 -19.16 2.29 2.71
C GLU A 161 -19.92 3.60 2.45
N PHE A 162 -20.02 3.98 1.18
CA PHE A 162 -20.74 5.19 0.77
C PHE A 162 -21.29 5.07 -0.66
N CYS A 163 -22.32 5.84 -0.97
CA CYS A 163 -22.98 5.84 -2.28
C CYS A 163 -23.57 7.22 -2.60
N ALA A 164 -23.94 7.45 -3.87
CA ALA A 164 -24.54 8.71 -4.31
C ALA A 164 -25.87 9.04 -3.61
N ASP A 165 -26.64 8.02 -3.22
CA ASP A 165 -27.94 8.17 -2.54
C ASP A 165 -27.82 8.51 -1.04
N GLN A 166 -26.60 8.51 -0.47
CA GLN A 166 -26.37 8.90 0.93
C GLN A 166 -25.87 10.35 0.98
N PRO A 167 -26.50 11.25 1.76
CA PRO A 167 -25.96 12.60 1.96
C PRO A 167 -24.52 12.57 2.47
N ALA A 168 -23.65 13.45 1.97
CA ALA A 168 -22.33 13.67 2.56
C ALA A 168 -22.49 14.10 4.03
N GLY A 169 -22.12 13.23 4.96
CA GLY A 169 -22.33 13.42 6.41
C GLY A 169 -23.48 12.61 7.02
N ALA A 170 -24.30 11.92 6.22
CA ALA A 170 -25.08 10.79 6.70
C ALA A 170 -24.12 9.61 6.85
N GLY A 171 -23.51 9.48 8.04
CA GLY A 171 -22.69 8.33 8.36
C GLY A 171 -23.42 7.05 7.97
N GLY A 172 -22.68 6.05 7.49
CA GLY A 172 -23.23 4.71 7.32
C GLY A 172 -23.85 4.19 8.62
N PRO A 173 -24.37 2.95 8.66
CA PRO A 173 -24.97 2.35 9.85
C PRO A 173 -24.09 2.42 11.12
N TRP A 174 -22.80 2.71 10.96
CA TRP A 174 -21.76 2.80 11.98
C TRP A 174 -21.33 4.22 12.42
N GLY A 175 -21.98 5.29 11.97
CA GLY A 175 -21.88 6.62 12.62
C GLY A 175 -20.54 7.38 12.50
N SER A 176 -19.60 6.96 11.66
CA SER A 176 -18.40 7.75 11.33
C SER A 176 -18.73 8.79 10.25
N ALA A 177 -19.06 10.00 10.68
CA ALA A 177 -19.34 11.11 9.77
C ALA A 177 -18.06 11.53 9.03
N ALA A 178 -17.97 11.23 7.73
CA ALA A 178 -17.13 12.00 6.82
C ALA A 178 -17.54 13.47 6.98
N LYS A 179 -16.64 14.30 7.55
CA LYS A 179 -16.93 15.70 7.83
C LYS A 179 -17.03 16.47 6.51
N PRO A 180 -18.10 17.23 6.25
CA PRO A 180 -18.12 18.21 5.17
C PRO A 180 -17.05 19.26 5.44
N VAL A 181 -16.12 19.46 4.51
CA VAL A 181 -15.13 20.54 4.59
C VAL A 181 -15.66 21.74 3.80
N GLY A 182 -16.04 22.79 4.53
CA GLY A 182 -16.35 24.11 3.99
C GLY A 182 -17.81 24.33 3.55
N PRO A 183 -18.20 25.58 3.23
CA PRO A 183 -19.60 25.98 3.09
C PRO A 183 -20.30 25.50 1.80
N VAL A 184 -19.60 24.77 0.92
CA VAL A 184 -20.05 24.55 -0.47
C VAL A 184 -19.74 23.15 -1.02
N SER A 185 -19.08 22.25 -0.29
CA SER A 185 -18.72 20.93 -0.84
C SER A 185 -19.42 19.77 -0.13
N ASN A 186 -20.27 19.05 -0.87
CA ASN A 186 -20.81 17.74 -0.49
C ASN A 186 -19.79 16.61 -0.75
N ALA A 187 -18.48 16.90 -0.62
CA ALA A 187 -17.42 15.96 -0.92
C ALA A 187 -17.12 15.08 0.30
N TRP A 188 -17.02 13.76 0.10
CA TRP A 188 -16.54 12.86 1.15
C TRP A 188 -15.03 12.95 1.23
N VAL A 189 -14.50 13.12 2.44
CA VAL A 189 -13.06 13.16 2.71
C VAL A 189 -12.72 12.03 3.68
N PHE A 190 -11.79 11.19 3.27
CA PHE A 190 -11.29 10.06 4.04
C PHE A 190 -9.80 10.20 4.28
N ARG A 191 -9.31 9.68 5.40
CA ARG A 191 -7.88 9.70 5.75
C ARG A 191 -7.46 8.34 6.28
N SER A 192 -6.35 7.84 5.78
CA SER A 192 -5.69 6.68 6.36
C SER A 192 -4.89 7.06 7.61
N SER A 193 -4.70 6.09 8.50
CA SER A 193 -3.81 6.13 9.65
C SER A 193 -2.37 5.66 9.30
N GLN A 194 -2.16 5.10 8.10
CA GLN A 194 -0.87 4.60 7.59
C GLN A 194 -0.57 5.11 6.18
N ASN A 195 0.58 4.74 5.63
CA ASN A 195 0.97 5.03 4.25
C ASN A 195 0.23 4.18 3.19
N ALA A 196 -0.88 3.53 3.53
CA ALA A 196 -1.67 2.73 2.60
C ALA A 196 -3.16 3.05 2.75
N ALA A 197 -3.87 3.11 1.63
CA ALA A 197 -5.31 3.31 1.57
C ALA A 197 -5.89 2.59 0.36
N LEU A 198 -7.16 2.20 0.44
CA LEU A 198 -7.85 1.53 -0.65
C LEU A 198 -9.25 2.12 -0.85
N VAL A 199 -9.58 2.43 -2.10
CA VAL A 199 -10.97 2.73 -2.51
C VAL A 199 -11.49 1.55 -3.31
N GLN A 200 -12.42 0.80 -2.74
CA GLN A 200 -13.10 -0.29 -3.41
C GLN A 200 -14.35 0.21 -4.13
N TYR A 201 -14.63 -0.35 -5.30
CA TYR A 201 -15.82 -0.01 -6.05
C TYR A 201 -16.37 -1.20 -6.83
N ARG A 202 -17.69 -1.25 -6.96
CA ARG A 202 -18.40 -2.14 -7.86
C ARG A 202 -19.45 -1.34 -8.60
N ILE A 203 -19.38 -1.34 -9.92
CA ILE A 203 -20.34 -0.64 -10.79
C ILE A 203 -20.91 -1.67 -11.76
N PRO A 204 -22.14 -2.19 -11.53
CA PRO A 204 -22.71 -3.27 -12.33
C PRO A 204 -22.96 -2.88 -13.79
N GLU A 205 -23.71 -1.79 -14.03
CA GLU A 205 -24.15 -1.40 -15.38
C GLU A 205 -23.49 -0.12 -15.89
N ARG A 206 -23.73 1.00 -15.20
CA ARG A 206 -23.22 2.32 -15.55
C ARG A 206 -22.88 3.11 -14.30
N GLY A 207 -21.89 3.99 -14.40
CA GLY A 207 -21.52 4.85 -13.29
C GLY A 207 -20.17 5.49 -13.51
N SER A 208 -19.83 6.41 -12.62
CA SER A 208 -18.53 7.07 -12.65
C SER A 208 -18.14 7.59 -11.27
N PHE A 209 -16.86 7.81 -11.06
CA PHE A 209 -16.39 8.58 -9.92
C PHE A 209 -15.15 9.39 -10.29
N VAL A 210 -14.94 10.46 -9.54
CA VAL A 210 -13.72 11.25 -9.54
C VAL A 210 -13.27 11.39 -8.09
N LEU A 211 -12.04 11.02 -7.82
CA LEU A 211 -11.41 11.17 -6.51
C LEU A 211 -10.10 11.94 -6.65
N SER A 212 -9.64 12.55 -5.56
CA SER A 212 -8.31 13.13 -5.47
C SER A 212 -7.57 12.56 -4.27
N ALA A 213 -6.32 12.16 -4.47
CA ALA A 213 -5.43 11.67 -3.43
C ALA A 213 -4.36 12.73 -3.12
N ARG A 214 -4.13 12.93 -1.82
CA ARG A 214 -3.07 13.80 -1.29
C ARG A 214 -2.34 13.08 -0.16
N PHE A 215 -1.04 13.28 -0.06
CA PHE A 215 -0.18 12.67 0.93
C PHE A 215 0.22 13.70 1.98
N HIS A 216 0.18 13.29 3.23
CA HIS A 216 0.43 14.15 4.38
C HIS A 216 1.52 13.54 5.24
N HIS A 217 2.45 14.36 5.73
CA HIS A 217 3.51 13.89 6.61
C HIS A 217 2.93 13.32 7.93
N ASN A 218 3.42 12.13 8.28
CA ASN A 218 3.16 11.38 9.48
C ASN A 218 4.44 11.34 10.33
N PRO A 219 4.48 12.04 11.48
CA PRO A 219 5.68 12.07 12.31
C PRO A 219 5.90 10.76 13.10
N LYS A 220 4.92 9.86 13.15
CA LYS A 220 4.97 8.63 13.98
C LYS A 220 4.50 7.37 13.25
N PRO A 221 5.06 7.04 12.07
CA PRO A 221 4.68 5.86 11.32
C PRO A 221 4.92 4.59 12.15
N CYS A 222 3.91 3.72 12.18
CA CYS A 222 3.99 2.45 12.91
C CYS A 222 3.89 1.29 11.94
N ASN A 223 2.86 1.32 11.10
CA ASN A 223 2.64 0.31 10.10
C ASN A 223 2.94 0.89 8.72
N ILE A 224 3.77 0.20 7.96
CA ILE A 224 4.33 0.67 6.69
C ILE A 224 4.14 -0.41 5.62
N MET A 225 3.49 -0.08 4.52
CA MET A 225 3.50 -0.86 3.29
C MET A 225 4.76 -0.48 2.51
N ALA A 226 5.61 -1.45 2.21
CA ALA A 226 6.87 -1.24 1.50
C ALA A 226 6.72 -1.52 0.00
N GLU A 227 7.10 -0.54 -0.82
CA GLU A 227 7.25 -0.69 -2.27
C GLU A 227 8.69 -1.05 -2.68
N GLY A 228 9.62 -1.16 -1.72
CA GLY A 228 11.03 -1.47 -1.99
C GLY A 228 11.89 -0.28 -2.45
N LEU A 229 11.35 0.95 -2.43
CA LEU A 229 12.06 2.15 -2.87
C LEU A 229 12.83 2.88 -1.76
N ALA A 230 12.46 2.66 -0.49
CA ALA A 230 13.09 3.36 0.62
C ALA A 230 14.44 2.72 0.99
N PRO A 231 15.48 3.52 1.30
CA PRO A 231 16.80 3.00 1.63
C PRO A 231 16.81 2.24 2.96
N TYR A 232 15.91 2.60 3.88
CA TYR A 232 15.68 1.90 5.13
C TYR A 232 14.27 2.22 5.65
N TYR A 233 13.79 1.35 6.52
CA TYR A 233 12.52 1.48 7.24
C TYR A 233 12.80 1.48 8.74
N MET A 234 12.07 2.33 9.45
CA MET A 234 12.27 2.54 10.88
C MET A 234 10.98 2.18 11.62
N LEU A 235 10.91 0.96 12.16
CA LEU A 235 9.79 0.52 12.99
C LEU A 235 9.98 1.02 14.42
N ARG A 236 8.99 1.74 14.97
CA ARG A 236 9.03 2.28 16.34
C ARG A 236 7.67 2.27 16.99
N ASN A 237 7.61 1.83 18.25
CA ASN A 237 6.39 1.92 19.04
C ASN A 237 6.16 3.32 19.65
N TYR A 238 7.16 4.21 19.61
CA TYR A 238 7.16 5.53 20.24
C TYR A 238 6.78 5.52 21.73
N GLY A 239 7.19 4.46 22.45
CA GLY A 239 6.86 4.26 23.86
C GLY A 239 5.39 3.91 24.12
N GLN A 240 4.62 3.54 23.09
CA GLN A 240 3.23 3.11 23.22
C GLN A 240 3.12 1.59 23.25
N ARG A 241 2.06 1.09 23.91
CA ARG A 241 1.64 -0.32 23.82
C ARG A 241 0.90 -0.55 22.50
N ARG A 242 1.66 -0.69 21.41
CA ARG A 242 1.14 -0.98 20.07
C ARG A 242 2.13 -1.84 19.30
N ASN A 243 1.63 -2.71 18.44
CA ASN A 243 2.47 -3.42 17.49
C ASN A 243 2.66 -2.56 16.24
N CYS A 244 3.83 -2.67 15.62
CA CYS A 244 4.16 -1.93 14.40
C CYS A 244 4.66 -2.90 13.33
N THR A 245 4.15 -2.79 12.10
CA THR A 245 4.33 -3.79 11.07
C THR A 245 4.79 -3.19 9.75
N LEU A 246 5.90 -3.68 9.23
CA LEU A 246 6.39 -3.42 7.88
C LEU A 246 6.01 -4.61 7.00
N THR A 247 5.30 -4.39 5.90
CA THR A 247 4.88 -5.46 4.98
C THR A 247 5.18 -5.08 3.52
N ALA A 248 5.75 -6.01 2.75
CA ALA A 248 5.89 -5.94 1.31
C ALA A 248 5.07 -7.05 0.63
N LEU A 249 4.49 -6.77 -0.54
CA LEU A 249 3.73 -7.74 -1.34
C LEU A 249 4.60 -8.50 -2.33
N PHE A 250 5.84 -8.80 -1.93
CA PHE A 250 6.77 -9.55 -2.73
C PHE A 250 7.74 -10.35 -1.86
N PRO A 251 8.28 -11.45 -2.39
CA PRO A 251 9.45 -12.12 -1.83
C PRO A 251 10.61 -11.15 -1.67
N ALA A 252 11.19 -11.07 -0.47
CA ALA A 252 12.20 -10.06 -0.16
C ALA A 252 13.32 -10.59 0.72
N VAL A 253 14.49 -9.99 0.56
CA VAL A 253 15.58 -10.10 1.53
C VAL A 253 15.45 -8.97 2.53
N VAL A 254 15.30 -9.36 3.80
CA VAL A 254 15.21 -8.46 4.94
C VAL A 254 16.56 -8.40 5.62
N SER A 255 17.17 -7.21 5.66
CA SER A 255 18.42 -6.98 6.39
C SER A 255 18.16 -6.16 7.64
N ILE A 256 18.46 -6.73 8.79
CA ILE A 256 18.25 -6.07 10.08
C ILE A 256 19.52 -5.28 10.42
N VAL A 257 19.41 -3.95 10.43
CA VAL A 257 20.53 -3.02 10.61
C VAL A 257 20.76 -2.67 12.08
N ALA A 258 19.69 -2.47 12.84
CA ALA A 258 19.77 -2.17 14.27
C ALA A 258 18.48 -2.60 14.98
N VAL A 259 18.61 -3.05 16.22
CA VAL A 259 17.47 -3.52 17.05
C VAL A 259 17.63 -3.00 18.46
N GLU A 260 16.56 -2.45 19.02
CA GLU A 260 16.43 -2.11 20.43
C GLU A 260 15.02 -2.51 20.87
N VAL A 261 14.87 -3.73 21.39
CA VAL A 261 13.56 -4.30 21.71
C VAL A 261 13.59 -4.99 23.07
N GLY A 262 12.68 -4.61 23.97
CA GLY A 262 12.64 -5.10 25.33
C GLY A 262 13.73 -4.46 26.20
N GLU A 263 14.34 -5.26 27.08
CA GLU A 263 15.35 -4.76 28.00
C GLU A 263 16.66 -4.43 27.26
N ILE A 264 16.96 -3.13 27.19
CA ILE A 264 18.04 -2.52 26.39
C ILE A 264 19.45 -2.94 26.87
N ASN A 265 19.59 -3.49 28.07
CA ASN A 265 20.88 -3.89 28.63
C ASN A 265 21.40 -5.24 28.10
N GLU A 266 20.54 -6.02 27.44
CA GLU A 266 20.94 -7.31 26.87
C GLU A 266 21.42 -7.17 25.43
N SER A 267 22.45 -7.94 25.05
CA SER A 267 22.81 -8.11 23.64
C SER A 267 21.67 -8.75 22.87
N VAL A 268 21.57 -8.48 21.55
CA VAL A 268 20.56 -9.13 20.71
C VAL A 268 20.65 -10.65 20.80
N ARG A 269 19.49 -11.30 20.96
CA ARG A 269 19.33 -12.76 21.05
C ARG A 269 18.10 -13.19 20.26
N TYR A 270 18.06 -14.49 19.92
CA TYR A 270 16.85 -15.13 19.43
C TYR A 270 15.88 -15.38 20.59
N CYS A 271 14.66 -14.86 20.46
CA CYS A 271 13.68 -14.75 21.54
C CYS A 271 12.39 -15.54 21.24
N GLU A 272 12.56 -16.77 20.77
CA GLU A 272 11.48 -17.71 20.39
C GLU A 272 10.59 -18.16 21.57
N ARG A 273 10.92 -17.76 22.80
CA ARG A 273 10.18 -18.16 24.00
C ARG A 273 8.82 -17.45 24.07
N PRO A 274 7.70 -18.16 24.34
CA PRO A 274 6.35 -17.59 24.42
C PRO A 274 6.14 -16.46 25.44
N ARG A 275 7.09 -16.23 26.36
CA ARG A 275 7.00 -15.25 27.45
C ARG A 275 7.57 -13.87 27.12
N MET A 276 8.07 -13.64 25.91
CA MET A 276 8.62 -12.34 25.53
C MET A 276 7.52 -11.42 24.97
N GLU A 277 7.10 -10.46 25.78
CA GLU A 277 6.06 -9.48 25.42
C GLU A 277 6.57 -8.40 24.44
N ASP A 278 7.88 -8.18 24.40
CA ASP A 278 8.56 -7.28 23.46
C ASP A 278 9.51 -8.10 22.57
N ARG A 279 9.27 -8.11 21.27
CA ARG A 279 10.07 -8.86 20.29
C ARG A 279 9.88 -8.34 18.87
N LEU A 280 10.88 -8.56 18.03
CA LEU A 280 10.84 -8.32 16.60
C LEU A 280 10.68 -9.67 15.89
N GLU A 281 9.59 -9.86 15.16
CA GLU A 281 9.35 -11.06 14.35
C GLU A 281 9.66 -10.73 12.88
N VAL A 282 10.43 -11.58 12.20
CA VAL A 282 10.69 -11.49 10.76
C VAL A 282 10.19 -12.77 10.11
N GLY A 283 9.50 -12.66 8.98
CA GLY A 283 8.95 -13.82 8.28
C GLY A 283 8.12 -13.43 7.07
N GLY A 284 7.31 -14.37 6.60
CA GLY A 284 6.37 -14.13 5.52
C GLY A 284 5.04 -14.84 5.74
N SER A 285 4.08 -14.53 4.88
CA SER A 285 2.75 -15.13 4.89
C SER A 285 2.20 -15.25 3.47
N SER A 286 1.10 -15.98 3.32
CA SER A 286 0.35 -16.07 2.06
C SER A 286 -0.59 -14.88 1.83
N GLY A 287 -0.80 -14.01 2.82
CA GLY A 287 -1.68 -12.84 2.70
C GLY A 287 -1.20 -11.61 3.47
N LEU A 288 -2.08 -10.62 3.65
CA LEU A 288 -1.75 -9.30 4.21
C LEU A 288 -1.66 -9.24 5.73
N ASP A 289 -2.29 -10.16 6.47
CA ASP A 289 -2.31 -10.13 7.93
C ASP A 289 -1.32 -11.13 8.56
N PRO A 290 -0.12 -10.67 8.98
CA PRO A 290 0.87 -11.52 9.61
C PRO A 290 0.60 -11.77 11.10
N SER A 291 -0.53 -11.32 11.65
CA SER A 291 -0.89 -11.53 13.06
C SER A 291 -1.09 -13.00 13.41
N TYR A 292 -1.56 -13.79 12.46
CA TYR A 292 -1.93 -15.19 12.65
C TYR A 292 -1.20 -16.15 11.71
N GLN A 293 -0.74 -15.66 10.56
CA GLN A 293 -0.23 -16.49 9.46
C GLN A 293 1.28 -16.35 9.24
N LEU A 294 1.98 -15.57 10.07
CA LEU A 294 3.40 -15.34 9.90
C LEU A 294 4.20 -16.62 10.14
N VAL A 295 4.78 -17.15 9.06
CA VAL A 295 5.83 -18.16 9.09
C VAL A 295 7.13 -17.45 9.44
N ARG A 296 7.57 -17.60 10.69
CA ARG A 296 8.70 -16.84 11.24
C ARG A 296 10.03 -17.42 10.77
N ALA A 297 10.86 -16.55 10.20
CA ALA A 297 12.28 -16.79 9.95
C ALA A 297 13.09 -16.60 11.23
N SER A 298 12.77 -15.57 11.99
CA SER A 298 13.41 -15.29 13.26
C SER A 298 12.53 -14.50 14.21
N THR A 299 12.91 -14.51 15.48
CA THR A 299 12.36 -13.65 16.51
C THR A 299 13.51 -13.09 17.32
N LEU A 300 13.64 -11.77 17.41
CA LEU A 300 14.76 -11.09 18.05
C LEU A 300 14.30 -10.21 19.20
N CYS A 301 15.14 -10.07 20.21
CA CYS A 301 15.01 -9.08 21.27
C CYS A 301 16.39 -8.70 21.83
N GLY A 302 16.45 -7.66 22.65
CA GLY A 302 17.68 -7.05 23.15
C GLY A 302 18.10 -5.84 22.33
N ARG A 303 19.37 -5.42 22.50
CA ARG A 303 19.95 -4.24 21.86
C ARG A 303 21.22 -4.56 21.07
N SER A 304 21.29 -4.03 19.85
CA SER A 304 22.50 -4.03 19.03
C SER A 304 23.51 -3.00 19.54
N ARG A 305 24.78 -3.38 19.67
CA ARG A 305 25.88 -2.46 20.07
C ARG A 305 26.49 -1.68 18.90
N GLY A 306 25.94 -1.86 17.71
CA GLY A 306 26.39 -1.28 16.45
C GLY A 306 25.50 -1.78 15.31
N ARG A 307 25.97 -1.63 14.08
CA ARG A 307 25.30 -2.20 12.91
C ARG A 307 25.24 -3.71 13.02
N MET A 308 24.07 -4.26 12.77
CA MET A 308 23.82 -5.67 12.52
C MET A 308 23.77 -5.87 11.00
N ASP A 309 24.25 -7.01 10.54
CA ASP A 309 24.16 -7.46 9.15
C ASP A 309 23.53 -8.86 9.15
N LEU A 310 22.28 -8.92 9.62
CA LEU A 310 21.50 -10.16 9.65
C LEU A 310 20.49 -10.14 8.51
N ASP A 311 20.84 -10.87 7.45
CA ASP A 311 20.03 -11.02 6.25
C ASP A 311 19.16 -12.26 6.34
N GLN A 312 17.89 -12.12 5.95
CA GLN A 312 16.91 -13.20 5.94
C GLN A 312 16.11 -13.14 4.65
N THR A 313 16.23 -14.19 3.84
CA THR A 313 15.50 -14.31 2.58
C THR A 313 14.13 -14.93 2.85
N ILE A 314 13.08 -14.18 2.56
CA ILE A 314 11.69 -14.58 2.75
C ILE A 314 11.05 -14.79 1.37
N LEU A 315 10.75 -16.04 1.05
CA LEU A 315 10.12 -16.44 -0.21
C LEU A 315 8.65 -16.80 0.02
N CYS A 316 7.86 -15.76 0.28
CA CYS A 316 6.43 -15.85 0.54
C CYS A 316 5.68 -14.82 -0.32
N GLY A 317 4.36 -14.97 -0.45
CA GLY A 317 3.51 -13.99 -1.15
C GLY A 317 3.61 -12.60 -0.52
N THR A 318 3.80 -12.53 0.79
CA THR A 318 4.14 -11.30 1.51
C THR A 318 5.34 -11.51 2.43
N THR A 319 6.15 -10.47 2.56
CA THR A 319 7.26 -10.41 3.52
C THR A 319 6.90 -9.40 4.61
N SER A 320 7.05 -9.79 5.88
CA SER A 320 6.67 -8.95 7.02
C SER A 320 7.72 -8.91 8.12
N VAL A 321 7.89 -7.72 8.70
CA VAL A 321 8.61 -7.48 9.95
C VAL A 321 7.67 -6.86 10.95
N ARG A 322 7.51 -7.50 12.10
CA ARG A 322 6.56 -7.08 13.14
C ARG A 322 7.28 -6.78 14.44
N LEU A 323 7.13 -5.55 14.91
CA LEU A 323 7.55 -5.13 16.23
C LEU A 323 6.40 -5.31 17.21
N ILE A 324 6.43 -6.41 17.98
CA ILE A 324 5.48 -6.68 19.04
C ILE A 324 5.95 -5.99 20.31
N SER A 325 5.05 -5.25 20.97
CA SER A 325 5.45 -4.35 22.06
C SER A 325 4.44 -4.30 23.21
N SER A 326 4.95 -4.50 24.42
CA SER A 326 4.23 -4.32 25.69
C SER A 326 3.98 -2.85 26.04
N GLY A 327 4.75 -1.94 25.43
CA GLY A 327 4.74 -0.50 25.74
C GLY A 327 5.56 -0.12 26.97
N ARG A 328 6.23 -1.07 27.64
CA ARG A 328 7.13 -0.79 28.77
C ARG A 328 8.46 -0.18 28.34
N TYR A 329 8.84 -0.40 27.08
CA TYR A 329 10.10 0.06 26.50
C TYR A 329 9.82 0.86 25.23
N SER A 330 10.73 1.77 24.87
CA SER A 330 10.71 2.43 23.57
C SER A 330 11.38 1.53 22.54
N ASN A 331 10.62 0.58 22.01
CA ASN A 331 11.11 -0.40 21.07
C ASN A 331 11.31 0.20 19.67
N GLN A 332 12.41 -0.16 19.03
CA GLN A 332 12.72 0.27 17.67
C GLN A 332 13.58 -0.75 16.89
N ALA A 333 13.37 -0.82 15.58
CA ALA A 333 14.16 -1.67 14.68
C ALA A 333 14.35 -1.02 13.31
N MET A 334 15.62 -0.85 12.91
CA MET A 334 15.99 -0.33 11.60
C MET A 334 16.25 -1.50 10.66
N VAL A 335 15.57 -1.50 9.53
CA VAL A 335 15.54 -2.62 8.58
C VAL A 335 15.66 -2.09 7.16
N THR A 336 16.38 -2.79 6.30
CA THR A 336 16.31 -2.57 4.85
C THR A 336 15.65 -3.76 4.18
N MET A 337 15.00 -3.51 3.06
CA MET A 337 14.29 -4.55 2.33
C MET A 337 14.55 -4.37 0.83
N ARG A 338 14.89 -5.46 0.15
CA ARG A 338 14.98 -5.51 -1.31
C ARG A 338 14.20 -6.69 -1.84
N MET A 339 13.70 -6.59 -3.06
CA MET A 339 13.16 -7.75 -3.77
C MET A 339 14.22 -8.85 -3.82
N ALA A 340 13.77 -10.09 -3.59
CA ALA A 340 14.62 -11.26 -3.75
C ALA A 340 14.80 -11.55 -5.25
N ASP A 341 15.98 -12.04 -5.62
CA ASP A 341 16.29 -12.47 -6.99
C ASP A 341 16.60 -13.98 -7.03
N GLU A 342 16.94 -14.49 -8.21
CA GLU A 342 17.22 -15.91 -8.42
C GLU A 342 18.39 -16.44 -7.56
N THR A 343 19.35 -15.57 -7.21
CA THR A 343 20.50 -15.96 -6.38
C THR A 343 20.11 -16.19 -4.93
N ASP A 344 19.04 -15.53 -4.48
CA ASP A 344 18.53 -15.65 -3.11
C ASP A 344 17.76 -16.96 -2.88
N LEU A 345 17.33 -17.66 -3.95
CA LEU A 345 16.59 -18.92 -3.85
C LEU A 345 17.35 -19.98 -3.04
N GLN A 346 18.68 -20.02 -3.15
CA GLN A 346 19.53 -20.96 -2.42
C GLN A 346 19.78 -20.56 -0.97
N LEU A 347 19.48 -19.30 -0.61
CA LEU A 347 19.68 -18.71 0.71
C LEU A 347 18.35 -18.50 1.45
N ALA A 348 17.27 -19.11 0.95
CA ALA A 348 15.94 -19.01 1.52
C ALA A 348 15.95 -19.38 3.02
N THR A 349 15.57 -18.41 3.85
CA THR A 349 15.39 -18.63 5.29
C THR A 349 13.99 -19.18 5.57
N VAL A 350 12.98 -18.68 4.86
CA VAL A 350 11.60 -19.15 4.90
C VAL A 350 11.04 -19.22 3.49
N ILE A 351 10.27 -20.28 3.23
CA ILE A 351 9.46 -20.45 2.03
C ILE A 351 8.04 -20.75 2.50
N CYS A 352 7.06 -19.99 2.00
CA CYS A 352 5.65 -20.27 2.27
C CYS A 352 5.07 -21.16 1.17
N GLU A 353 4.17 -22.06 1.54
CA GLU A 353 3.31 -22.72 0.55
C GLU A 353 2.47 -21.66 -0.15
N MET A 354 2.51 -21.66 -1.48
CA MET A 354 1.74 -20.74 -2.33
C MET A 354 0.30 -21.18 -2.48
#